data_AF-A0A2A6BNH0-F1
#
_entry.id   AF-A0A2A6BNH0-F1
#
_cell.length_a   1.000
_cell.length_b   1.000
_cell.length_c   1.000
_cell.angle_alpha   90.00
_cell.angle_beta   90.00
_cell.angle_gamma   90.00
#
_symmetry.space_group_name_H-M   'P 1'
#
loop_
_entity.id
_entity.type
_entity.pdbx_description
1 polymer ?
#
loop_
_entity_poly.entity_id
_entity_poly.type
_entity_poly.pdbx_seq_one_letter_code
_entity_poly.pdbx_strand_id
1 'polypeptide(L)'
;MLITNFSWASWWQRGGRNEWRTDETHQFDLVVMKRVSKLLPALLGMVRSADEQEEEGADRDKERKKAERTELETQIKTLLKMVEHLLSFSTSPKAPSTTFKFCVNKLLKGDSTAVNNPVLREIFRLMRLAAMRSPHEDGCIDKFLESLGAQVMSVLNDEVLEDTLDCVSPLSANAIVDFLFTTLEDDFDKMRALTNFTAHYASDEQMVSKILGAVASRAVICIRRLVSLMNLHEKDFAKDKLTLLLTSCFTTLDEFFKKLHEVSKPFKIKEWKMIPSAHSLVSALSRLLANVDENVGQKTKEEEEKKKKSKRKYVKTKKEETLFIKFVRAREGVQSRVLILSKTLDDAKFNLQVKNNSIGLRDFRLDHKILAESIKRAAEMDKSMADTSVAGQPEKKKRKRKSNDEENARPGSPAI
;
A
#
# COMPACT_ATOMS: atom_id res chain seq x y z
N MET A 1 -26.88 25.09 3.64
CA MET A 1 -26.61 23.77 4.26
C MET A 1 -26.63 22.70 3.18
N LEU A 2 -25.77 21.69 3.31
CA LEU A 2 -25.84 20.35 2.69
C LEU A 2 -26.28 20.24 1.20
N ILE A 3 -25.30 20.40 0.30
CA ILE A 3 -25.29 19.65 -0.98
C ILE A 3 -23.97 18.87 -1.04
N THR A 4 -23.95 17.72 -0.38
CA THR A 4 -22.84 16.76 -0.38
C THR A 4 -23.40 15.35 -0.28
N ASN A 5 -23.58 14.69 -1.43
CA ASN A 5 -23.74 13.23 -1.55
C ASN A 5 -23.48 12.85 -3.01
N PHE A 6 -22.19 12.75 -3.37
CA PHE A 6 -21.77 12.28 -4.69
C PHE A 6 -21.39 10.80 -4.59
N SER A 7 -22.31 9.93 -5.03
CA SER A 7 -22.11 8.49 -5.03
C SER A 7 -21.00 8.09 -6.01
N TRP A 8 -20.10 7.19 -5.57
CA TRP A 8 -19.06 6.61 -6.43
C TRP A 8 -19.66 5.85 -7.63
N ALA A 9 -20.86 5.28 -7.49
CA ALA A 9 -21.56 4.61 -8.58
C ALA A 9 -22.09 5.60 -9.63
N SER A 10 -22.48 6.81 -9.21
CA SER A 10 -23.08 7.82 -10.10
C SER A 10 -22.13 8.39 -11.16
N TRP A 11 -20.81 8.25 -10.97
CA TRP A 11 -19.84 8.73 -11.95
C TRP A 11 -19.53 7.69 -13.03
N TRP A 12 -19.35 6.42 -12.65
CA TRP A 12 -19.25 5.31 -13.60
C TRP A 12 -20.50 5.22 -14.50
N GLN A 13 -21.69 5.52 -13.98
CA GLN A 13 -22.94 5.56 -14.75
C GLN A 13 -23.08 6.76 -15.71
N ARG A 14 -22.22 7.79 -15.65
CA ARG A 14 -22.33 9.01 -16.47
C ARG A 14 -21.39 9.06 -17.67
N GLY A 15 -20.47 8.11 -17.78
CA GLY A 15 -19.60 7.93 -18.95
C GLY A 15 -20.34 7.34 -20.15
N GLY A 16 -21.18 8.14 -20.81
CA GLY A 16 -21.87 7.76 -22.05
C GLY A 16 -23.34 7.34 -21.84
N ARG A 17 -24.25 8.33 -21.90
CA ARG A 17 -25.69 8.07 -22.06
C ARG A 17 -25.97 7.55 -23.48
N ASN A 18 -25.89 6.23 -23.66
CA ASN A 18 -26.58 5.54 -24.74
C ASN A 18 -27.94 5.09 -24.21
N GLU A 19 -28.98 5.84 -24.56
CA GLU A 19 -30.35 5.75 -24.02
C GLU A 19 -31.13 4.48 -24.41
N TRP A 20 -30.44 3.50 -25.01
CA TRP A 20 -30.98 2.27 -25.60
C TRP A 20 -30.41 0.97 -24.99
N ARG A 21 -29.65 1.03 -23.88
CA ARG A 21 -29.02 -0.15 -23.23
C ARG A 21 -29.44 -0.40 -21.77
N THR A 22 -30.34 0.39 -21.22
CA THR A 22 -30.63 0.43 -19.77
C THR A 22 -31.51 -0.72 -19.28
N ASP A 23 -32.44 -1.24 -20.07
CA ASP A 23 -33.34 -2.31 -19.62
C ASP A 23 -32.66 -3.68 -19.55
N GLU A 24 -31.92 -4.09 -20.59
CA GLU A 24 -31.25 -5.40 -20.61
C GLU A 24 -30.19 -5.53 -19.52
N THR A 25 -29.41 -4.46 -19.30
CA THR A 25 -28.38 -4.43 -18.24
C THR A 25 -29.00 -4.46 -16.84
N HIS A 26 -30.10 -3.74 -16.62
CA HIS A 26 -30.84 -3.79 -15.36
C HIS A 26 -31.52 -5.15 -15.12
N GLN A 27 -32.09 -5.78 -16.17
CA GLN A 27 -32.62 -7.14 -16.09
C GLN A 27 -31.53 -8.15 -15.76
N PHE A 28 -30.34 -8.02 -16.38
CA PHE A 28 -29.20 -8.89 -16.10
C PHE A 28 -28.71 -8.75 -14.65
N ASP A 29 -28.59 -7.53 -14.13
CA ASP A 29 -28.26 -7.28 -12.72
C ASP A 29 -29.29 -7.87 -11.75
N LEU A 30 -30.59 -7.81 -12.10
CA LEU A 30 -31.65 -8.48 -11.33
C LEU A 30 -31.53 -10.01 -11.38
N VAL A 31 -31.11 -10.59 -12.51
CA VAL A 31 -30.85 -12.04 -12.61
C VAL A 31 -29.64 -12.42 -11.75
N VAL A 32 -28.54 -11.67 -11.80
CA VAL A 32 -27.38 -11.90 -10.93
C VAL A 32 -27.79 -11.83 -9.46
N MET A 33 -28.49 -10.78 -9.03
CA MET A 33 -29.00 -10.64 -7.67
C MET A 33 -29.84 -11.86 -7.24
N LYS A 34 -30.79 -12.30 -8.08
CA LYS A 34 -31.65 -13.47 -7.81
C LYS A 34 -30.89 -14.80 -7.77
N ARG A 35 -29.75 -14.92 -8.47
CA ARG A 35 -28.89 -16.11 -8.42
C ARG A 35 -28.02 -16.07 -7.17
N VAL A 36 -27.32 -14.97 -6.91
CA VAL A 36 -26.51 -14.76 -5.71
C VAL A 36 -27.34 -14.96 -4.44
N SER A 37 -28.56 -14.42 -4.37
CA SER A 37 -29.46 -14.59 -3.20
C SER A 37 -29.94 -16.03 -2.97
N LYS A 38 -29.80 -16.94 -3.94
CA LYS A 38 -30.07 -18.37 -3.80
C LYS A 38 -28.81 -19.18 -3.47
N LEU A 39 -27.66 -18.81 -4.02
CA LEU A 39 -26.40 -19.50 -3.78
C LEU A 39 -25.82 -19.20 -2.39
N LEU A 40 -26.01 -18.00 -1.85
CA LEU A 40 -25.50 -17.62 -0.53
C LEU A 40 -26.12 -18.42 0.64
N PRO A 41 -27.45 -18.65 0.72
CA PRO A 41 -28.03 -19.57 1.70
C PRO A 41 -27.56 -21.03 1.53
N ALA A 42 -27.40 -21.50 0.29
CA ALA A 42 -26.87 -22.85 0.03
C ALA A 42 -25.43 -23.00 0.52
N LEU A 43 -24.59 -21.99 0.28
CA LEU A 43 -23.22 -21.91 0.81
C LEU A 43 -23.19 -21.99 2.34
N LEU A 44 -24.05 -21.25 3.03
CA LEU A 44 -24.16 -21.30 4.50
C LEU A 44 -24.55 -22.71 4.99
N GLY A 45 -25.49 -23.37 4.33
CA GLY A 45 -25.87 -24.75 4.66
C GLY A 45 -24.70 -25.72 4.49
N MET A 46 -23.98 -25.63 3.38
CA MET A 46 -22.82 -26.50 3.12
C MET A 46 -21.65 -26.26 4.08
N VAL A 47 -21.38 -25.01 4.47
CA VAL A 47 -20.35 -24.70 5.47
C VAL A 47 -20.71 -25.32 6.82
N ARG A 48 -21.97 -25.18 7.27
CA ARG A 48 -22.46 -25.81 8.50
C ARG A 48 -22.31 -27.33 8.48
N SER A 49 -22.74 -27.99 7.41
CA SER A 49 -22.59 -29.44 7.27
C SER A 49 -21.13 -29.91 7.13
N ALA A 50 -20.19 -29.04 6.76
CA ALA A 50 -18.76 -29.36 6.74
C ALA A 50 -18.09 -29.22 8.12
N ASP A 51 -18.64 -28.35 8.98
CA ASP A 51 -18.22 -28.17 10.38
C ASP A 51 -18.81 -29.28 11.27
N GLU A 52 -20.08 -29.65 11.09
CA GLU A 52 -20.77 -30.75 11.81
C GLU A 52 -20.06 -32.12 11.66
N GLN A 53 -19.27 -32.32 10.60
CA GLN A 53 -18.50 -33.55 10.35
C GLN A 53 -17.19 -33.64 11.18
N GLU A 54 -16.86 -32.63 11.98
CA GLU A 54 -15.66 -32.61 12.82
C GLU A 54 -15.83 -33.38 14.14
N GLU A 55 -17.07 -33.65 14.59
CA GLU A 55 -17.34 -34.32 15.86
C GLU A 55 -17.54 -35.85 15.74
N GLU A 56 -16.94 -36.55 16.71
CA GLU A 56 -17.07 -37.96 17.13
C GLU A 56 -17.16 -39.09 16.07
N GLY A 57 -16.23 -40.04 16.15
CA GLY A 57 -16.27 -41.30 15.40
C GLY A 57 -15.09 -42.20 15.69
N ALA A 58 -15.31 -43.53 15.63
CA ALA A 58 -14.23 -44.52 15.76
C ALA A 58 -13.28 -44.46 14.54
N ASP A 59 -12.05 -44.98 14.67
CA ASP A 59 -10.98 -44.72 13.69
C ASP A 59 -11.28 -45.12 12.24
N ARG A 60 -12.21 -46.06 12.00
CA ARG A 60 -12.65 -46.43 10.64
C ARG A 60 -13.66 -45.46 10.02
N ASP A 61 -14.43 -44.73 10.83
CA ASP A 61 -15.36 -43.71 10.33
C ASP A 61 -14.64 -42.39 10.05
N LYS A 62 -13.49 -42.13 10.70
CA LYS A 62 -12.68 -40.91 10.51
C LYS A 62 -12.20 -40.74 9.07
N GLU A 63 -11.75 -41.78 8.39
CA GLU A 63 -11.30 -41.67 6.99
C GLU A 63 -12.46 -41.35 6.04
N ARG A 64 -13.64 -41.93 6.29
CA ARG A 64 -14.86 -41.67 5.52
C ARG A 64 -15.38 -40.25 5.75
N LYS A 65 -15.55 -39.82 7.01
CA LYS A 65 -15.92 -38.44 7.37
C LYS A 65 -14.94 -37.43 6.77
N LYS A 66 -13.64 -37.73 6.78
CA LYS A 66 -12.61 -36.89 6.16
C LYS A 66 -12.75 -36.81 4.64
N ALA A 67 -13.06 -37.91 3.95
CA ALA A 67 -13.33 -37.90 2.52
C ALA A 67 -14.58 -37.05 2.19
N GLU A 68 -15.68 -37.29 2.90
CA GLU A 68 -16.94 -36.54 2.76
C GLU A 68 -16.73 -35.03 3.03
N ARG A 69 -15.94 -34.67 4.07
CA ARG A 69 -15.51 -33.28 4.33
C ARG A 69 -14.70 -32.68 3.19
N THR A 70 -13.73 -33.41 2.62
CA THR A 70 -12.94 -32.89 1.47
C THR A 70 -13.77 -32.72 0.20
N GLU A 71 -14.83 -33.53 0.02
CA GLU A 71 -15.79 -33.32 -1.05
C GLU A 71 -16.61 -32.04 -0.81
N LEU A 72 -17.20 -31.87 0.38
CA LEU A 72 -17.92 -30.66 0.76
C LEU A 72 -17.06 -29.40 0.60
N GLU A 73 -15.80 -29.40 1.03
CA GLU A 73 -14.87 -28.29 0.78
C GLU A 73 -14.70 -27.98 -0.71
N THR A 74 -14.65 -29.00 -1.56
CA THR A 74 -14.49 -28.85 -3.02
C THR A 74 -15.75 -28.29 -3.66
N GLN A 75 -16.93 -28.73 -3.21
CA GLN A 75 -18.21 -28.19 -3.63
C GLN A 75 -18.37 -26.72 -3.16
N ILE A 76 -18.01 -26.39 -1.90
CA ILE A 76 -17.97 -25.02 -1.36
C ILE A 76 -17.07 -24.11 -2.20
N LYS A 77 -15.83 -24.53 -2.50
CA LYS A 77 -14.88 -23.79 -3.36
C LYS A 77 -15.46 -23.54 -4.75
N THR A 78 -16.19 -24.51 -5.30
CA THR A 78 -16.84 -24.38 -6.60
C THR A 78 -18.00 -23.36 -6.53
N LEU A 79 -18.83 -23.43 -5.49
CA LEU A 79 -19.93 -22.50 -5.27
C LEU A 79 -19.46 -21.05 -5.05
N LEU A 80 -18.40 -20.86 -4.26
CA LEU A 80 -17.74 -19.55 -4.08
C LEU A 80 -17.27 -18.98 -5.44
N LYS A 81 -16.60 -19.80 -6.28
CA LYS A 81 -16.20 -19.40 -7.63
C LYS A 81 -17.39 -19.07 -8.53
N MET A 82 -18.52 -19.78 -8.43
CA MET A 82 -19.74 -19.41 -9.16
C MET A 82 -20.25 -18.02 -8.73
N VAL A 83 -20.22 -17.71 -7.43
CA VAL A 83 -20.59 -16.38 -6.92
C VAL A 83 -19.59 -15.31 -7.38
N GLU A 84 -18.28 -15.59 -7.40
CA GLU A 84 -17.27 -14.66 -7.95
C GLU A 84 -17.55 -14.31 -9.42
N HIS A 85 -17.85 -15.32 -10.26
CA HIS A 85 -18.16 -15.11 -11.67
C HIS A 85 -19.50 -14.38 -11.85
N LEU A 86 -20.55 -14.74 -11.10
CA LEU A 86 -21.82 -14.01 -11.15
C LEU A 86 -21.65 -12.54 -10.76
N LEU A 87 -20.86 -12.26 -9.72
CA LEU A 87 -20.52 -10.89 -9.37
C LEU A 87 -19.77 -10.20 -10.52
N SER A 88 -18.78 -10.84 -11.17
CA SER A 88 -17.97 -10.20 -12.23
C SER A 88 -18.83 -9.66 -13.39
N PHE A 89 -19.93 -10.33 -13.74
CA PHE A 89 -20.88 -9.86 -14.76
C PHE A 89 -21.88 -8.78 -14.29
N SER A 90 -22.06 -8.59 -12.98
CA SER A 90 -22.95 -7.52 -12.47
C SER A 90 -22.36 -6.14 -12.74
N THR A 91 -23.18 -5.16 -13.14
CA THR A 91 -22.79 -3.74 -13.17
C THR A 91 -23.23 -2.99 -11.91
N SER A 92 -24.19 -3.53 -11.17
CA SER A 92 -24.72 -2.92 -9.95
C SER A 92 -23.80 -3.14 -8.73
N PRO A 93 -23.52 -2.09 -7.94
CA PRO A 93 -22.78 -2.22 -6.68
C PRO A 93 -23.61 -2.92 -5.57
N LYS A 94 -24.91 -3.17 -5.81
CA LYS A 94 -25.82 -3.84 -4.86
C LYS A 94 -25.43 -5.30 -4.62
N ALA A 95 -25.13 -6.07 -5.68
CA ALA A 95 -24.78 -7.49 -5.53
C ALA A 95 -23.49 -7.70 -4.72
N PRO A 96 -22.37 -6.99 -5.01
CA PRO A 96 -21.19 -7.00 -4.14
C PRO A 96 -21.49 -6.62 -2.69
N SER A 97 -22.26 -5.55 -2.45
CA SER A 97 -22.58 -5.07 -1.10
C SER A 97 -23.41 -6.08 -0.30
N THR A 98 -24.40 -6.71 -0.94
CA THR A 98 -25.20 -7.78 -0.33
C THR A 98 -24.35 -9.02 -0.03
N THR A 99 -23.49 -9.46 -0.94
CA THR A 99 -22.56 -10.58 -0.69
C THR A 99 -21.63 -10.28 0.48
N PHE A 100 -21.02 -9.10 0.53
CA PHE A 100 -20.14 -8.72 1.63
C PHE A 100 -20.87 -8.74 2.98
N LYS A 101 -22.04 -8.09 3.06
CA LYS A 101 -22.88 -8.06 4.28
C LYS A 101 -23.34 -9.46 4.68
N PHE A 102 -23.61 -10.36 3.73
CA PHE A 102 -23.92 -11.76 4.01
C PHE A 102 -22.73 -12.51 4.61
N CYS A 103 -21.55 -12.45 4.00
CA CYS A 103 -20.36 -13.12 4.51
C CYS A 103 -20.06 -12.69 5.96
N VAL A 104 -20.03 -11.37 6.23
CA VAL A 104 -19.84 -10.83 7.59
C VAL A 104 -20.89 -11.36 8.57
N ASN A 105 -22.18 -11.23 8.25
CA ASN A 105 -23.25 -11.48 9.23
C ASN A 105 -23.71 -12.94 9.34
N LYS A 106 -23.30 -13.82 8.41
CA LYS A 106 -23.78 -15.21 8.36
C LYS A 106 -22.67 -16.26 8.27
N LEU A 107 -21.51 -15.94 7.71
CA LEU A 107 -20.37 -16.89 7.62
C LEU A 107 -19.28 -16.61 8.65
N LEU A 108 -19.13 -15.37 9.14
CA LEU A 108 -18.08 -14.99 10.09
C LEU A 108 -18.59 -14.63 11.50
N LYS A 109 -19.91 -14.43 11.67
CA LYS A 109 -20.59 -14.02 12.91
C LYS A 109 -21.64 -15.02 13.42
N GLY A 110 -21.71 -16.19 12.81
CA GLY A 110 -22.64 -17.24 13.22
C GLY A 110 -21.85 -18.45 13.69
N ASP A 111 -22.53 -19.31 14.46
CA ASP A 111 -22.01 -20.50 15.17
C ASP A 111 -21.41 -21.60 14.27
N SER A 112 -21.09 -21.31 13.00
CA SER A 112 -20.51 -22.20 11.99
C SER A 112 -19.07 -21.80 11.68
N THR A 113 -18.23 -21.93 12.70
CA THR A 113 -16.91 -21.30 12.75
C THR A 113 -15.78 -22.25 13.17
N ALA A 114 -15.93 -23.53 12.80
CA ALA A 114 -14.80 -24.43 12.60
C ALA A 114 -14.25 -24.33 11.16
N VAL A 115 -14.32 -23.13 10.55
CA VAL A 115 -13.98 -22.92 9.13
C VAL A 115 -12.48 -23.19 8.90
N ASN A 116 -12.22 -24.39 8.43
CA ASN A 116 -10.93 -24.89 7.97
C ASN A 116 -10.18 -23.82 7.15
N ASN A 117 -8.90 -23.62 7.46
CA ASN A 117 -8.05 -22.55 6.88
C ASN A 117 -8.16 -22.42 5.33
N PRO A 118 -8.29 -23.51 4.53
CA PRO A 118 -8.55 -23.42 3.09
C PRO A 118 -9.89 -22.78 2.70
N VAL A 119 -10.99 -23.09 3.39
CA VAL A 119 -12.32 -22.53 3.08
C VAL A 119 -12.39 -21.06 3.50
N LEU A 120 -11.82 -20.72 4.65
CA LEU A 120 -11.78 -19.34 5.16
C LEU A 120 -11.07 -18.39 4.17
N ARG A 121 -9.98 -18.83 3.55
CA ARG A 121 -9.27 -18.05 2.51
C ARG A 121 -10.14 -17.77 1.29
N GLU A 122 -10.97 -18.71 0.87
CA GLU A 122 -11.83 -18.56 -0.31
C GLU A 122 -13.05 -17.68 0.02
N ILE A 123 -13.55 -17.71 1.26
CA ILE A 123 -14.53 -16.73 1.76
C ILE A 123 -13.91 -15.32 1.76
N PHE A 124 -12.69 -15.16 2.29
CA PHE A 124 -12.00 -13.87 2.28
C PHE A 124 -11.68 -13.37 0.86
N ARG A 125 -11.36 -14.26 -0.07
CA ARG A 125 -11.16 -13.95 -1.49
C ARG A 125 -12.46 -13.39 -2.12
N LEU A 126 -13.60 -14.04 -1.90
CA LEU A 126 -14.90 -13.53 -2.31
C LEU A 126 -15.24 -12.19 -1.65
N MET A 127 -14.94 -12.04 -0.35
CA MET A 127 -15.14 -10.78 0.38
C MET A 127 -14.27 -9.64 -0.16
N ARG A 128 -13.03 -9.92 -0.58
CA ARG A 128 -12.14 -8.94 -1.23
C ARG A 128 -12.76 -8.44 -2.54
N LEU A 129 -13.19 -9.36 -3.41
CA LEU A 129 -13.90 -9.01 -4.65
C LEU A 129 -15.16 -8.19 -4.37
N ALA A 130 -15.95 -8.59 -3.37
CA ALA A 130 -17.18 -7.93 -2.99
C ALA A 130 -16.93 -6.51 -2.40
N ALA A 131 -15.96 -6.37 -1.51
CA ALA A 131 -15.53 -5.08 -0.95
C ALA A 131 -15.07 -4.13 -2.06
N MET A 132 -14.24 -4.62 -2.98
CA MET A 132 -13.67 -3.81 -4.06
C MET A 132 -14.67 -3.37 -5.13
N ARG A 133 -15.93 -3.82 -5.07
CA ARG A 133 -17.00 -3.43 -6.01
C ARG A 133 -18.24 -2.87 -5.32
N SER A 134 -18.18 -2.68 -4.01
CA SER A 134 -19.23 -2.06 -3.21
C SER A 134 -19.02 -0.55 -3.08
N PRO A 135 -20.07 0.24 -2.80
CA PRO A 135 -19.92 1.64 -2.48
C PRO A 135 -19.48 1.82 -1.02
N HIS A 136 -18.54 2.72 -0.76
CA HIS A 136 -18.05 3.03 0.58
C HIS A 136 -18.98 3.97 1.39
N GLU A 137 -20.20 4.22 0.90
CA GLU A 137 -21.11 5.28 1.38
C GLU A 137 -21.48 5.14 2.87
N ASP A 138 -21.75 3.91 3.34
CA ASP A 138 -22.08 3.64 4.76
C ASP A 138 -20.83 3.54 5.67
N GLY A 139 -19.63 3.49 5.10
CA GLY A 139 -18.39 3.11 5.78
C GLY A 139 -18.38 1.70 6.38
N CYS A 140 -19.40 0.87 6.11
CA CYS A 140 -19.62 -0.43 6.75
C CYS A 140 -18.46 -1.43 6.51
N ILE A 141 -18.00 -1.54 5.26
CA ILE A 141 -16.81 -2.32 4.89
C ILE A 141 -15.58 -1.80 5.62
N ASP A 142 -15.43 -0.48 5.69
CA ASP A 142 -14.23 0.14 6.22
C ASP A 142 -14.12 -0.03 7.73
N LYS A 143 -15.25 0.04 8.46
CA LYS A 143 -15.37 -0.30 9.88
C LYS A 143 -15.15 -1.78 10.15
N PHE A 144 -15.66 -2.68 9.30
CA PHE A 144 -15.43 -4.11 9.43
C PHE A 144 -13.94 -4.46 9.31
N LEU A 145 -13.25 -3.92 8.30
CA LEU A 145 -11.81 -4.16 8.10
C LEU A 145 -10.95 -3.61 9.26
N GLU A 146 -11.35 -2.47 9.85
CA GLU A 146 -10.70 -1.91 11.04
C GLU A 146 -10.96 -2.77 12.30
N SER A 147 -12.19 -3.24 12.49
CA SER A 147 -12.56 -4.15 13.59
C SER A 147 -11.86 -5.51 13.49
N LEU A 148 -11.83 -6.12 12.29
CA LEU A 148 -11.11 -7.37 12.02
C LEU A 148 -9.60 -7.23 12.24
N GLY A 149 -9.03 -6.07 11.86
CA GLY A 149 -7.64 -5.73 12.16
C GLY A 149 -7.35 -5.66 13.65
N ALA A 150 -8.20 -4.99 14.43
CA ALA A 150 -8.06 -4.92 15.89
C ALA A 150 -8.18 -6.30 16.55
N GLN A 151 -9.15 -7.12 16.14
CA GLN A 151 -9.35 -8.47 16.68
C GLN A 151 -8.17 -9.40 16.40
N VAL A 152 -7.66 -9.43 15.16
CA VAL A 152 -6.50 -10.30 14.85
C VAL A 152 -5.22 -9.82 15.55
N MET A 153 -5.07 -8.51 15.78
CA MET A 153 -3.97 -7.98 16.59
C MET A 153 -4.08 -8.41 18.06
N SER A 154 -5.29 -8.32 18.64
CA SER A 154 -5.57 -8.72 20.02
C SER A 154 -5.24 -10.21 20.24
N VAL A 155 -5.74 -11.09 19.37
CA VAL A 155 -5.45 -12.54 19.40
C VAL A 155 -3.98 -12.87 19.15
N LEU A 156 -3.24 -12.05 18.38
CA LEU A 156 -1.79 -12.23 18.19
C LEU A 156 -0.94 -11.71 19.36
N ASN A 157 -1.53 -10.97 20.30
CA ASN A 157 -0.92 -10.39 21.49
C ASN A 157 -1.40 -11.04 22.80
N ASP A 158 -2.19 -12.13 22.70
CA ASP A 158 -2.85 -12.80 23.84
C ASP A 158 -3.77 -11.87 24.67
N GLU A 159 -4.30 -10.82 24.03
CA GLU A 159 -5.32 -9.93 24.56
C GLU A 159 -6.72 -10.48 24.26
N VAL A 160 -7.67 -10.34 25.19
CA VAL A 160 -9.06 -10.85 25.04
C VAL A 160 -10.02 -9.69 24.76
N LEU A 161 -10.77 -9.78 23.67
CA LEU A 161 -11.88 -8.88 23.32
C LEU A 161 -13.22 -9.62 23.39
N GLU A 162 -14.21 -9.01 24.04
CA GLU A 162 -15.55 -9.61 24.23
C GLU A 162 -16.30 -9.83 22.91
N ASP A 163 -16.16 -8.92 21.94
CA ASP A 163 -16.83 -8.96 20.62
C ASP A 163 -15.99 -9.66 19.51
N THR A 164 -15.10 -10.60 19.86
CA THR A 164 -14.24 -11.29 18.88
C THR A 164 -15.07 -12.16 17.93
N LEU A 165 -14.84 -12.05 16.61
CA LEU A 165 -15.42 -12.96 15.63
C LEU A 165 -14.85 -14.37 15.84
N ASP A 166 -15.69 -15.38 15.94
CA ASP A 166 -15.27 -16.78 16.19
C ASP A 166 -14.21 -17.29 15.19
N CYS A 167 -14.23 -16.79 13.95
CA CYS A 167 -13.25 -17.14 12.93
C CYS A 167 -11.84 -16.58 13.20
N VAL A 168 -11.65 -15.71 14.19
CA VAL A 168 -10.38 -15.06 14.55
C VAL A 168 -9.69 -15.86 15.66
N SER A 169 -8.69 -16.63 15.28
CA SER A 169 -7.90 -17.47 16.17
C SER A 169 -6.42 -17.44 15.75
N PRO A 170 -5.48 -17.91 16.59
CA PRO A 170 -4.06 -17.98 16.21
C PRO A 170 -3.82 -18.80 14.93
N LEU A 171 -4.69 -19.78 14.64
CA LEU A 171 -4.61 -20.63 13.44
C LEU A 171 -5.09 -19.92 12.17
N SER A 172 -6.05 -18.99 12.27
CA SER A 172 -6.58 -18.23 11.14
C SER A 172 -5.88 -16.88 10.94
N ALA A 173 -5.17 -16.36 11.95
CA ALA A 173 -4.57 -15.04 11.96
C ALA A 173 -3.75 -14.70 10.70
N ASN A 174 -2.90 -15.61 10.21
CA ASN A 174 -2.12 -15.40 8.98
C ASN A 174 -3.02 -15.24 7.73
N ALA A 175 -4.13 -15.98 7.64
CA ALA A 175 -5.08 -15.85 6.52
C ALA A 175 -5.87 -14.53 6.59
N ILE A 176 -6.20 -14.08 7.81
CA ILE A 176 -6.85 -12.78 8.05
C ILE A 176 -5.89 -11.63 7.70
N VAL A 177 -4.63 -11.69 8.14
CA VAL A 177 -3.59 -10.71 7.81
C VAL A 177 -3.36 -10.64 6.30
N ASP A 178 -3.28 -11.78 5.60
CA ASP A 178 -3.14 -11.81 4.14
C ASP A 178 -4.37 -11.20 3.42
N PHE A 179 -5.58 -11.42 3.94
CA PHE A 179 -6.78 -10.76 3.44
C PHE A 179 -6.75 -9.23 3.64
N LEU A 180 -6.36 -8.75 4.83
CA LEU A 180 -6.25 -7.33 5.15
C LEU A 180 -5.18 -6.64 4.29
N PHE A 181 -4.00 -7.27 4.15
CA PHE A 181 -2.91 -6.74 3.33
C PHE A 181 -3.29 -6.69 1.85
N THR A 182 -3.81 -7.78 1.27
CA THR A 182 -4.18 -7.79 -0.16
C THR A 182 -5.35 -6.87 -0.48
N THR A 183 -6.25 -6.60 0.47
CA THR A 183 -7.30 -5.58 0.31
C THR A 183 -6.72 -4.16 0.29
N LEU A 184 -5.69 -3.88 1.10
CA LEU A 184 -4.96 -2.61 1.05
C LEU A 184 -4.13 -2.45 -0.24
N GLU A 185 -3.52 -3.53 -0.76
CA GLU A 185 -2.82 -3.50 -2.06
C GLU A 185 -3.77 -3.12 -3.21
N ASP A 186 -4.96 -3.73 -3.28
CA ASP A 186 -5.98 -3.37 -4.28
C ASP A 186 -6.44 -1.90 -4.15
N ASP A 187 -6.52 -1.37 -2.93
CA ASP A 187 -6.82 0.05 -2.68
C ASP A 187 -5.70 0.95 -3.23
N PHE A 188 -4.43 0.56 -3.04
CA PHE A 188 -3.27 1.26 -3.61
C PHE A 188 -3.24 1.20 -5.14
N ASP A 189 -3.50 0.04 -5.75
CA ASP A 189 -3.61 -0.11 -7.21
C ASP A 189 -4.70 0.79 -7.81
N LYS A 190 -5.89 0.82 -7.20
CA LYS A 190 -6.98 1.71 -7.62
C LYS A 190 -6.63 3.19 -7.48
N MET A 191 -5.96 3.58 -6.39
CA MET A 191 -5.55 4.97 -6.18
C MET A 191 -4.51 5.40 -7.22
N ARG A 192 -3.56 4.55 -7.61
CA ARG A 192 -2.65 4.79 -8.74
C ARG A 192 -3.41 4.91 -10.06
N ALA A 193 -4.34 3.98 -10.35
CA ALA A 193 -5.16 4.03 -11.55
C ALA A 193 -5.98 5.33 -11.66
N LEU A 194 -6.66 5.75 -10.59
CA LEU A 194 -7.42 7.00 -10.53
C LEU A 194 -6.53 8.24 -10.64
N THR A 195 -5.37 8.24 -9.99
CA THR A 195 -4.39 9.34 -10.09
C THR A 195 -3.93 9.53 -11.52
N ASN A 196 -3.60 8.43 -12.22
CA ASN A 196 -3.20 8.47 -13.62
C ASN A 196 -4.37 8.85 -14.55
N PHE A 197 -5.60 8.42 -14.22
CA PHE A 197 -6.81 8.75 -14.98
C PHE A 197 -7.13 10.27 -15.02
N THR A 198 -6.62 11.06 -14.06
CA THR A 198 -6.73 12.53 -14.10
C THR A 198 -6.13 13.16 -15.37
N ALA A 199 -5.18 12.50 -16.02
CA ALA A 199 -4.58 12.99 -17.27
C ALA A 199 -5.61 13.16 -18.40
N HIS A 200 -6.68 12.36 -18.43
CA HIS A 200 -7.76 12.49 -19.42
C HIS A 200 -8.66 13.71 -19.19
N TYR A 201 -8.58 14.34 -18.01
CA TYR A 201 -9.38 15.51 -17.62
C TYR A 201 -8.49 16.74 -17.38
N ALA A 202 -7.31 16.81 -18.01
CA ALA A 202 -6.35 17.90 -17.80
C ALA A 202 -6.93 19.32 -18.03
N SER A 203 -8.01 19.45 -18.81
CA SER A 203 -8.73 20.70 -19.06
C SER A 203 -9.91 20.97 -18.11
N ASP A 204 -10.33 20.01 -17.28
CA ASP A 204 -11.43 20.16 -16.30
C ASP A 204 -10.88 20.15 -14.87
N GLU A 205 -10.55 21.35 -14.41
CA GLU A 205 -10.11 21.65 -13.04
C GLU A 205 -11.04 21.07 -11.95
N GLN A 206 -12.36 21.11 -12.14
CA GLN A 206 -13.29 20.58 -11.15
C GLN A 206 -13.27 19.06 -11.09
N MET A 207 -13.15 18.39 -12.24
CA MET A 207 -13.10 16.93 -12.31
C MET A 207 -11.78 16.41 -11.73
N VAL A 208 -10.64 17.03 -12.06
CA VAL A 208 -9.34 16.69 -11.49
C VAL A 208 -9.34 16.89 -9.97
N SER A 209 -9.85 18.03 -9.48
CA SER A 209 -9.97 18.32 -8.04
C SER A 209 -10.82 17.27 -7.32
N LYS A 210 -11.95 16.83 -7.91
CA LYS A 210 -12.79 15.76 -7.34
C LYS A 210 -12.09 14.41 -7.29
N ILE A 211 -11.42 13.98 -8.37
CA ILE A 211 -10.72 12.69 -8.44
C ILE A 211 -9.58 12.66 -7.40
N LEU A 212 -8.72 13.68 -7.39
CA LEU A 212 -7.59 13.75 -6.45
C LEU A 212 -8.07 13.92 -4.99
N GLY A 213 -9.17 14.63 -4.74
CA GLY A 213 -9.79 14.70 -3.41
C GLY A 213 -10.34 13.36 -2.92
N ALA A 214 -10.93 12.56 -3.81
CA ALA A 214 -11.37 11.20 -3.49
C ALA A 214 -10.19 10.26 -3.20
N VAL A 215 -9.12 10.33 -4.00
CA VAL A 215 -7.87 9.58 -3.76
C VAL A 215 -7.25 9.98 -2.42
N ALA A 216 -7.13 11.27 -2.11
CA ALA A 216 -6.58 11.74 -0.83
C ALA A 216 -7.39 11.24 0.36
N SER A 217 -8.72 11.29 0.26
CA SER A 217 -9.63 10.81 1.30
C SER A 217 -9.53 9.29 1.50
N ARG A 218 -9.40 8.51 0.42
CA ARG A 218 -9.18 7.05 0.51
C ARG A 218 -7.81 6.72 1.11
N ALA A 219 -6.78 7.46 0.73
CA ALA A 219 -5.43 7.27 1.25
C ALA A 219 -5.34 7.49 2.77
N VAL A 220 -6.08 8.47 3.34
CA VAL A 220 -6.19 8.65 4.80
C VAL A 220 -6.73 7.39 5.49
N ILE A 221 -7.79 6.77 4.94
CA ILE A 221 -8.37 5.54 5.50
C ILE A 221 -7.37 4.38 5.41
N CYS A 222 -6.69 4.23 4.27
CA CYS A 222 -5.70 3.17 4.06
C CYS A 222 -4.51 3.32 5.03
N ILE A 223 -4.01 4.55 5.22
CA ILE A 223 -2.94 4.85 6.18
C ILE A 223 -3.38 4.51 7.61
N ARG A 224 -4.61 4.86 8.02
CA ARG A 224 -5.13 4.53 9.36
C ARG A 224 -5.09 3.02 9.63
N ARG A 225 -5.54 2.19 8.68
CA ARG A 225 -5.44 0.72 8.79
C ARG A 225 -4.00 0.25 8.83
N LEU A 226 -3.15 0.79 7.98
CA LEU A 226 -1.75 0.41 7.92
C LEU A 226 -1.04 0.70 9.25
N VAL A 227 -1.33 1.83 9.89
CA VAL A 227 -0.87 2.17 11.25
C VAL A 227 -1.36 1.13 12.28
N SER A 228 -2.64 0.75 12.28
CA SER A 228 -3.15 -0.27 13.23
C SER A 228 -2.54 -1.66 13.03
N LEU A 229 -1.91 -1.93 11.90
CA LEU A 229 -1.26 -3.20 11.57
C LEU A 229 0.28 -3.15 11.73
N MET A 230 0.86 -2.03 12.18
CA MET A 230 2.32 -1.85 12.28
C MET A 230 3.00 -2.84 13.23
N ASN A 231 2.33 -3.19 14.34
CA ASN A 231 2.86 -4.13 15.34
C ASN A 231 3.06 -5.55 14.77
N LEU A 232 2.47 -5.88 13.60
CA LEU A 232 2.80 -7.11 12.87
C LEU A 232 4.25 -7.18 12.38
N HIS A 233 4.99 -6.07 12.38
CA HIS A 233 6.43 -6.07 12.06
C HIS A 233 7.26 -6.96 13.02
N GLU A 234 6.79 -7.15 14.26
CA GLU A 234 7.41 -8.06 15.23
C GLU A 234 7.17 -9.54 14.92
N LYS A 235 6.17 -9.86 14.09
CA LYS A 235 5.78 -11.24 13.76
C LYS A 235 6.45 -11.67 12.44
N ASP A 236 7.32 -12.67 12.51
CA ASP A 236 8.14 -13.16 11.38
C ASP A 236 7.36 -13.45 10.08
N PHE A 237 6.10 -13.90 10.19
CA PHE A 237 5.26 -14.25 9.02
C PHE A 237 4.73 -13.03 8.25
N ALA A 238 4.68 -11.85 8.89
CA ALA A 238 4.08 -10.63 8.35
C ALA A 238 5.12 -9.55 8.01
N LYS A 239 6.30 -9.54 8.66
CA LYS A 239 7.38 -8.54 8.51
C LYS A 239 7.73 -8.17 7.06
N ASP A 240 8.01 -9.17 6.21
CA ASP A 240 8.35 -8.95 4.79
C ASP A 240 7.15 -8.40 3.98
N LYS A 241 5.94 -8.93 4.26
CA LYS A 241 4.70 -8.54 3.58
C LYS A 241 4.29 -7.11 3.95
N LEU A 242 4.41 -6.73 5.21
CA LEU A 242 4.16 -5.37 5.70
C LEU A 242 5.16 -4.37 5.11
N THR A 243 6.43 -4.76 4.96
CA THR A 243 7.45 -3.92 4.30
C THR A 243 7.13 -3.68 2.82
N LEU A 244 6.66 -4.70 2.11
CA LEU A 244 6.15 -4.58 0.74
C LEU A 244 4.92 -3.67 0.67
N LEU A 245 3.96 -3.85 1.57
CA LEU A 245 2.73 -3.07 1.66
C LEU A 245 3.00 -1.58 1.93
N LEU A 246 3.90 -1.28 2.88
CA LEU A 246 4.40 0.07 3.15
C LEU A 246 5.10 0.68 1.93
N THR A 247 5.90 -0.12 1.22
CA THR A 247 6.54 0.33 -0.04
C THR A 247 5.48 0.70 -1.08
N SER A 248 4.45 -0.13 -1.27
CA SER A 248 3.35 0.16 -2.21
C SER A 248 2.52 1.38 -1.78
N CYS A 249 2.31 1.56 -0.48
CA CYS A 249 1.69 2.77 0.08
C CYS A 249 2.50 4.01 -0.31
N PHE A 250 3.80 4.03 -0.03
CA PHE A 250 4.66 5.17 -0.34
C PHE A 250 4.77 5.43 -1.85
N THR A 251 4.94 4.41 -2.71
CA THR A 251 4.98 4.66 -4.17
C THR A 251 3.65 5.24 -4.69
N THR A 252 2.52 4.78 -4.17
CA THR A 252 1.19 5.33 -4.50
C THR A 252 1.04 6.78 -4.08
N LEU A 253 1.57 7.15 -2.91
CA LEU A 253 1.59 8.54 -2.45
C LEU A 253 2.58 9.42 -3.26
N ASP A 254 3.72 8.89 -3.70
CA ASP A 254 4.68 9.62 -4.55
C ASP A 254 4.04 9.98 -5.89
N GLU A 255 3.37 9.01 -6.54
CA GLU A 255 2.58 9.25 -7.76
C GLU A 255 1.49 10.31 -7.54
N PHE A 256 0.74 10.22 -6.45
CA PHE A 256 -0.29 11.20 -6.08
C PHE A 256 0.28 12.62 -5.90
N PHE A 257 1.31 12.79 -5.07
CA PHE A 257 1.90 14.11 -4.82
C PHE A 257 2.64 14.67 -6.03
N LYS A 258 3.26 13.80 -6.84
CA LYS A 258 3.82 14.18 -8.15
C LYS A 258 2.72 14.72 -9.08
N LYS A 259 1.58 14.01 -9.20
CA LYS A 259 0.44 14.46 -10.03
C LYS A 259 -0.14 15.78 -9.52
N LEU A 260 -0.31 15.91 -8.20
CA LEU A 260 -0.77 17.15 -7.58
C LEU A 260 0.19 18.33 -7.84
N HIS A 261 1.51 18.10 -7.81
CA HIS A 261 2.50 19.10 -8.17
C HIS A 261 2.48 19.46 -9.67
N GLU A 262 2.33 18.49 -10.57
CA GLU A 262 2.16 18.75 -12.02
C GLU A 262 0.96 19.66 -12.28
N VAL A 263 -0.18 19.36 -11.64
CA VAL A 263 -1.45 20.10 -11.75
C VAL A 263 -1.37 21.48 -11.04
N SER A 264 -0.51 21.63 -10.03
CA SER A 264 -0.29 22.92 -9.34
C SER A 264 0.41 24.00 -10.19
N LYS A 265 0.97 23.64 -11.35
CA LYS A 265 1.64 24.59 -12.26
C LYS A 265 0.66 25.39 -13.13
N PRO A 266 -0.28 24.75 -13.85
CA PRO A 266 -1.30 25.48 -14.62
C PRO A 266 -2.45 26.05 -13.77
N PHE A 267 -2.78 25.47 -12.60
CA PHE A 267 -3.96 25.83 -11.82
C PHE A 267 -3.64 26.43 -10.45
N LYS A 268 -4.48 27.36 -9.97
CA LYS A 268 -4.39 27.96 -8.63
C LYS A 268 -4.97 27.03 -7.56
N ILE A 269 -4.27 25.93 -7.27
CA ILE A 269 -4.85 24.85 -6.47
C ILE A 269 -5.10 25.19 -4.98
N LYS A 270 -4.63 26.34 -4.46
CA LYS A 270 -4.81 26.74 -3.04
C LYS A 270 -6.29 26.81 -2.62
N GLU A 271 -7.19 27.16 -3.54
CA GLU A 271 -8.63 27.34 -3.29
C GLU A 271 -9.45 26.06 -3.54
N TRP A 272 -8.81 24.96 -3.92
CA TRP A 272 -9.49 23.74 -4.29
C TRP A 272 -10.13 23.03 -3.09
N LYS A 273 -11.37 22.54 -3.29
CA LYS A 273 -12.13 21.78 -2.27
C LYS A 273 -11.42 20.50 -1.80
N MET A 274 -10.41 20.00 -2.53
CA MET A 274 -9.59 18.87 -2.11
C MET A 274 -8.46 19.21 -1.11
N ILE A 275 -8.07 20.48 -0.96
CA ILE A 275 -6.93 20.87 -0.12
C ILE A 275 -7.08 20.40 1.34
N PRO A 276 -8.25 20.50 2.00
CA PRO A 276 -8.43 19.93 3.33
C PRO A 276 -8.23 18.40 3.40
N SER A 277 -8.59 17.67 2.32
CA SER A 277 -8.33 16.22 2.23
C SER A 277 -6.83 15.94 2.06
N ALA A 278 -6.11 16.76 1.30
CA ALA A 278 -4.66 16.67 1.15
C ALA A 278 -3.90 17.05 2.45
N HIS A 279 -4.37 18.05 3.22
CA HIS A 279 -3.87 18.33 4.57
C HIS A 279 -4.10 17.15 5.53
N SER A 280 -5.27 16.53 5.46
CA SER A 280 -5.61 15.34 6.26
C SER A 280 -4.70 14.16 5.91
N LEU A 281 -4.39 13.99 4.62
CA LEU A 281 -3.43 13.01 4.12
C LEU A 281 -2.01 13.27 4.64
N VAL A 282 -1.53 14.52 4.62
CA VAL A 282 -0.20 14.88 5.18
C VAL A 282 -0.15 14.65 6.70
N SER A 283 -1.24 14.91 7.42
CA SER A 283 -1.34 14.61 8.85
C SER A 283 -1.29 13.11 9.13
N ALA A 284 -2.02 12.30 8.36
CA ALA A 284 -1.99 10.84 8.45
C ALA A 284 -0.60 10.27 8.10
N LEU A 285 0.03 10.78 7.04
CA LEU A 285 1.38 10.42 6.62
C LEU A 285 2.43 10.77 7.67
N SER A 286 2.31 11.92 8.36
CA SER A 286 3.17 12.27 9.50
C SER A 286 3.13 11.20 10.60
N ARG A 287 1.94 10.68 10.91
CA ARG A 287 1.76 9.62 11.92
C ARG A 287 2.32 8.29 11.44
N LEU A 288 2.10 7.93 10.17
CA LEU A 288 2.67 6.72 9.58
C LEU A 288 4.20 6.75 9.61
N LEU A 289 4.82 7.87 9.25
CA LEU A 289 6.27 8.05 9.29
C LEU A 289 6.83 7.90 10.71
N ALA A 290 6.19 8.48 11.72
CA ALA A 290 6.59 8.29 13.12
C ALA A 290 6.50 6.81 13.56
N ASN A 291 5.38 6.14 13.29
CA ASN A 291 5.21 4.71 13.60
C ASN A 291 6.20 3.83 12.81
N VAL A 292 6.57 4.22 11.59
CA VAL A 292 7.60 3.55 10.79
C VAL A 292 8.98 3.72 11.41
N ASP A 293 9.36 4.93 11.82
CA ASP A 293 10.66 5.19 12.45
C ASP A 293 10.79 4.51 13.83
N GLU A 294 9.66 4.31 14.53
CA GLU A 294 9.59 3.57 15.79
C GLU A 294 9.69 2.05 15.58
N ASN A 295 8.93 1.48 14.63
CA ASN A 295 8.79 0.01 14.50
C ASN A 295 9.73 -0.64 13.46
N VAL A 296 10.10 0.07 12.38
CA VAL A 296 10.79 -0.50 11.21
C VAL A 296 12.26 -0.06 11.19
N GLY A 297 13.15 -0.99 11.53
CA GLY A 297 14.60 -0.77 11.51
C GLY A 297 15.29 -0.94 12.87
N GLN A 298 14.52 -1.11 13.96
CA GLN A 298 15.06 -1.62 15.22
C GLN A 298 15.51 -3.07 15.07
N LYS A 299 16.77 -3.27 14.67
CA LYS A 299 17.40 -4.59 14.71
C LYS A 299 17.74 -4.93 16.15
N THR A 300 17.05 -5.90 16.73
CA THR A 300 17.51 -6.56 17.95
C THR A 300 18.91 -7.14 17.70
N LYS A 301 19.88 -6.85 18.57
CA LYS A 301 21.30 -7.22 18.37
C LYS A 301 21.50 -8.73 18.09
N GLU A 302 20.61 -9.56 18.61
CA GLU A 302 20.61 -11.01 18.37
C GLU A 302 20.37 -11.44 16.90
N GLU A 303 19.63 -10.66 16.11
CA GLU A 303 19.39 -11.00 14.69
C GLU A 303 20.70 -10.95 13.88
N GLU A 304 21.60 -10.01 14.17
CA GLU A 304 22.81 -9.80 13.38
C GLU A 304 23.88 -10.89 13.63
N GLU A 305 23.95 -11.43 14.84
CA GLU A 305 24.87 -12.52 15.17
C GLU A 305 24.39 -13.87 14.62
N LYS A 306 23.07 -14.15 14.69
CA LYS A 306 22.47 -15.42 14.23
C LYS A 306 22.44 -15.55 12.70
N LYS A 307 22.57 -14.45 11.92
CA LYS A 307 22.47 -14.46 10.44
C LYS A 307 23.78 -14.78 9.69
N LYS A 308 24.98 -14.54 10.27
CA LYS A 308 26.27 -14.64 9.55
C LYS A 308 26.78 -16.06 9.21
N LYS A 309 26.22 -17.14 9.77
CA LYS A 309 26.80 -18.50 9.72
C LYS A 309 26.32 -19.44 8.57
N SER A 310 25.67 -18.96 7.50
CA SER A 310 25.28 -19.85 6.37
C SER A 310 25.08 -19.14 5.01
N LYS A 311 25.54 -19.77 3.92
CA LYS A 311 25.35 -19.29 2.54
C LYS A 311 23.87 -19.12 2.15
N ARG A 312 22.95 -19.97 2.65
CA ARG A 312 21.50 -19.81 2.43
C ARG A 312 20.93 -18.58 3.18
N LYS A 313 21.44 -18.29 4.39
CA LYS A 313 21.05 -17.09 5.15
C LYS A 313 21.49 -15.81 4.43
N TYR A 314 22.71 -15.77 3.88
CA TYR A 314 23.22 -14.62 3.11
C TYR A 314 22.34 -14.22 1.91
N VAL A 315 21.77 -15.20 1.18
CA VAL A 315 20.82 -14.90 0.08
C VAL A 315 19.50 -14.35 0.59
N LYS A 316 19.00 -14.82 1.75
CA LYS A 316 17.82 -14.23 2.40
C LYS A 316 18.11 -12.79 2.84
N THR A 317 19.27 -12.54 3.47
CA THR A 317 19.70 -11.21 3.89
C THR A 317 19.81 -10.23 2.71
N LYS A 318 20.33 -10.65 1.54
CA LYS A 318 20.32 -9.80 0.33
C LYS A 318 18.91 -9.45 -0.17
N LYS A 319 17.94 -10.35 -0.02
CA LYS A 319 16.53 -10.05 -0.36
C LYS A 319 15.92 -9.08 0.65
N GLU A 320 16.11 -9.32 1.95
CA GLU A 320 15.71 -8.43 3.05
C GLU A 320 16.30 -7.01 2.83
N GLU A 321 17.59 -6.91 2.51
CA GLU A 321 18.30 -5.66 2.20
C GLU A 321 17.75 -4.96 0.94
N THR A 322 17.50 -5.71 -0.15
CA THR A 322 16.92 -5.14 -1.39
C THR A 322 15.51 -4.60 -1.16
N LEU A 323 14.69 -5.28 -0.34
CA LEU A 323 13.36 -4.81 0.06
C LEU A 323 13.45 -3.53 0.89
N PHE A 324 14.33 -3.51 1.90
CA PHE A 324 14.54 -2.34 2.75
C PHE A 324 15.05 -1.12 1.97
N ILE A 325 15.96 -1.30 1.01
CA ILE A 325 16.43 -0.21 0.13
C ILE A 325 15.30 0.35 -0.73
N LYS A 326 14.42 -0.49 -1.28
CA LYS A 326 13.24 -0.04 -2.04
C LYS A 326 12.27 0.75 -1.16
N PHE A 327 12.00 0.24 0.04
CA PHE A 327 11.16 0.86 1.05
C PHE A 327 11.68 2.26 1.45
N VAL A 328 12.97 2.39 1.80
CA VAL A 328 13.59 3.67 2.18
C VAL A 328 13.51 4.67 1.03
N ARG A 329 13.84 4.26 -0.20
CA ARG A 329 13.73 5.13 -1.39
C ARG A 329 12.29 5.61 -1.66
N ALA A 330 11.29 4.73 -1.49
CA ALA A 330 9.90 5.11 -1.65
C ALA A 330 9.47 6.13 -0.58
N ARG A 331 9.85 5.89 0.68
CA ARG A 331 9.59 6.80 1.81
C ARG A 331 10.21 8.19 1.58
N GLU A 332 11.46 8.25 1.18
CA GLU A 332 12.20 9.50 0.91
C GLU A 332 11.64 10.24 -0.32
N GLY A 333 11.19 9.51 -1.35
CA GLY A 333 10.50 10.07 -2.51
C GLY A 333 9.27 10.88 -2.09
N VAL A 334 8.36 10.27 -1.33
CA VAL A 334 7.15 10.94 -0.83
C VAL A 334 7.49 12.18 -0.01
N GLN A 335 8.42 12.07 0.96
CA GLN A 335 8.84 13.20 1.79
C GLN A 335 9.36 14.36 0.93
N SER A 336 10.20 14.07 -0.07
CA SER A 336 10.72 15.04 -1.03
C SER A 336 9.61 15.71 -1.85
N ARG A 337 8.66 14.93 -2.40
CA ARG A 337 7.52 15.47 -3.17
C ARG A 337 6.64 16.40 -2.36
N VAL A 338 6.31 16.03 -1.12
CA VAL A 338 5.46 16.84 -0.25
C VAL A 338 6.17 18.15 0.13
N LEU A 339 7.48 18.12 0.38
CA LEU A 339 8.27 19.34 0.63
C LEU A 339 8.36 20.26 -0.60
N ILE A 340 8.51 19.69 -1.81
CA ILE A 340 8.44 20.46 -3.07
C ILE A 340 7.05 21.10 -3.24
N LEU A 341 5.98 20.35 -2.95
CA LEU A 341 4.61 20.86 -3.01
C LEU A 341 4.38 21.97 -1.99
N SER A 342 4.84 21.82 -0.74
CA SER A 342 4.74 22.86 0.30
C SER A 342 5.40 24.17 -0.12
N LYS A 343 6.58 24.12 -0.76
CA LYS A 343 7.24 25.30 -1.35
C LYS A 343 6.48 25.88 -2.54
N THR A 344 5.87 25.03 -3.38
CA THR A 344 5.12 25.47 -4.56
C THR A 344 3.79 26.13 -4.17
N LEU A 345 3.15 25.63 -3.12
CA LEU A 345 1.87 26.14 -2.63
C LEU A 345 2.00 27.20 -1.54
N ASP A 346 3.20 27.44 -1.03
CA ASP A 346 3.46 28.33 0.11
C ASP A 346 2.43 28.09 1.23
N ASP A 347 2.38 26.82 1.67
CA ASP A 347 1.43 26.33 2.67
C ASP A 347 2.16 25.45 3.69
N ALA A 348 2.21 25.95 4.93
CA ALA A 348 2.87 25.33 6.06
C ALA A 348 2.21 24.00 6.50
N LYS A 349 0.95 23.72 6.13
CA LYS A 349 0.29 22.44 6.44
C LYS A 349 0.81 21.28 5.58
N PHE A 350 1.46 21.58 4.46
CA PHE A 350 2.21 20.59 3.68
C PHE A 350 3.68 20.44 4.15
N ASN A 351 4.13 21.19 5.16
CA ASN A 351 5.50 21.10 5.64
C ASN A 351 5.71 19.83 6.50
N LEU A 352 6.12 18.73 5.87
CA LEU A 352 6.49 17.48 6.53
C LEU A 352 7.80 17.60 7.33
N GLN A 353 7.76 18.34 8.43
CA GLN A 353 8.79 18.26 9.47
C GLN A 353 8.51 17.04 10.36
N VAL A 354 9.08 15.90 9.97
CA VAL A 354 9.16 14.71 10.83
C VAL A 354 10.06 15.08 12.03
N LYS A 355 9.44 15.39 13.18
CA LYS A 355 10.13 15.88 14.39
C LYS A 355 11.29 14.97 14.82
N ASN A 356 11.17 13.66 14.56
CA ASN A 356 12.16 12.64 14.90
C ASN A 356 12.92 12.08 13.67
N ASN A 357 13.10 12.85 12.58
CA ASN A 357 13.83 12.37 11.39
C ASN A 357 15.34 12.18 11.67
N SER A 358 15.71 11.07 12.31
CA SER A 358 17.05 10.78 12.81
C SER A 358 17.98 10.19 11.74
N ILE A 359 17.42 9.73 10.60
CA ILE A 359 18.15 8.89 9.63
C ILE A 359 18.32 9.56 8.25
N GLY A 360 17.34 10.31 7.74
CA GLY A 360 17.34 10.77 6.33
C GLY A 360 18.02 12.11 6.02
N LEU A 361 18.39 12.91 7.03
CA LEU A 361 18.72 14.34 6.84
C LEU A 361 19.79 14.88 7.80
N ARG A 362 20.57 14.02 8.49
CA ARG A 362 21.33 14.45 9.69
C ARG A 362 22.83 14.10 9.80
N ASP A 363 23.44 13.42 8.83
CA ASP A 363 24.90 13.11 8.88
C ASP A 363 25.82 14.10 8.15
N PHE A 364 25.28 15.10 7.46
CA PHE A 364 26.02 16.31 7.09
C PHE A 364 25.68 17.48 8.01
N ARG A 365 25.91 17.27 9.31
CA ARG A 365 26.24 18.39 10.21
C ARG A 365 27.64 18.90 9.85
N LEU A 366 27.71 19.68 8.76
CA LEU A 366 28.82 20.62 8.59
C LEU A 366 28.77 21.54 9.81
N ASP A 367 29.65 21.30 10.79
CA ASP A 367 29.76 22.17 11.95
C ASP A 367 30.17 23.55 11.42
N HIS A 368 29.24 24.50 11.47
CA HIS A 368 29.46 25.84 10.93
C HIS A 368 30.62 26.56 11.60
N LYS A 369 31.04 26.14 12.82
CA LYS A 369 32.27 26.63 13.44
C LYS A 369 33.50 26.05 12.76
N ILE A 370 33.56 24.74 12.56
CA ILE A 370 34.68 24.07 11.86
C ILE A 370 34.77 24.55 10.41
N LEU A 371 33.63 24.75 9.73
CA LEU A 371 33.60 25.29 8.36
C LEU A 371 34.00 26.77 8.30
N ALA A 372 33.56 27.60 9.25
CA ALA A 372 34.00 29.00 9.33
C ALA A 372 35.48 29.10 9.69
N GLU A 373 35.99 28.23 10.57
CA GLU A 373 37.41 28.12 10.87
C GLU A 373 38.23 27.58 9.69
N SER A 374 37.74 26.61 8.92
CA SER A 374 38.46 26.13 7.73
C SER A 374 38.48 27.18 6.62
N ILE A 375 37.40 27.95 6.45
CA ILE A 375 37.35 29.09 5.51
C ILE A 375 38.27 30.21 5.98
N LYS A 376 38.30 30.53 7.29
CA LYS A 376 39.26 31.50 7.85
C LYS A 376 40.71 31.04 7.68
N ARG A 377 41.04 29.80 8.04
CA ARG A 377 42.39 29.24 7.88
C ARG A 377 42.81 29.16 6.40
N ALA A 378 41.89 28.91 5.47
CA ALA A 378 42.17 28.99 4.03
C ALA A 378 42.46 30.43 3.59
N ALA A 379 41.65 31.41 4.02
CA ALA A 379 41.90 32.83 3.74
C ALA A 379 43.16 33.39 4.43
N GLU A 380 43.53 32.85 5.59
CA GLU A 380 44.78 33.15 6.30
C GLU A 380 45.99 32.49 5.60
N MET A 381 45.85 31.27 5.08
CA MET A 381 46.86 30.63 4.23
C MET A 381 47.09 31.40 2.93
N ASP A 382 46.02 31.80 2.22
CA ASP A 382 46.13 32.60 1.00
C ASP A 382 46.80 33.97 1.27
N LYS A 383 46.51 34.61 2.42
CA LYS A 383 47.23 35.82 2.85
C LYS A 383 48.69 35.55 3.19
N SER A 384 49.00 34.47 3.90
CA SER A 384 50.40 34.11 4.21
C SER A 384 51.21 33.79 2.95
N MET A 385 50.59 33.23 1.91
CA MET A 385 51.23 33.02 0.61
C MET A 385 51.42 34.32 -0.18
N ALA A 386 50.52 35.30 -0.01
CA ALA A 386 50.70 36.64 -0.58
C ALA A 386 51.86 37.39 0.09
N ASP A 387 51.92 37.38 1.42
CA ASP A 387 52.93 38.12 2.21
C ASP A 387 54.34 37.47 2.16
N THR A 388 54.45 36.19 1.79
CA THR A 388 55.76 35.50 1.64
C THR A 388 56.30 35.56 0.19
N SER A 389 55.66 36.31 -0.71
CA SER A 389 56.02 36.33 -2.16
C SER A 389 57.10 37.34 -2.57
N VAL A 390 57.95 37.80 -1.63
CA VAL A 390 59.13 38.64 -1.93
C VAL A 390 60.42 38.01 -1.39
N ALA A 391 60.93 36.99 -2.12
CA ALA A 391 62.35 36.71 -2.40
C ALA A 391 62.58 35.22 -2.74
N GLY A 392 63.17 34.95 -3.91
CA GLY A 392 63.79 33.65 -4.22
C GLY A 392 62.96 32.68 -5.08
N GLN A 393 63.15 32.73 -6.40
CA GLN A 393 62.97 31.53 -7.24
C GLN A 393 64.09 30.52 -6.94
N PRO A 394 63.88 29.21 -7.18
CA PRO A 394 64.38 28.68 -8.44
C PRO A 394 63.43 27.73 -9.20
N GLU A 395 63.41 27.97 -10.50
CA GLU A 395 63.22 27.08 -11.66
C GLU A 395 62.44 25.74 -11.62
N LYS A 396 61.52 25.70 -12.58
CA LYS A 396 60.71 24.57 -13.09
C LYS A 396 61.51 23.30 -13.43
N LYS A 397 60.93 22.13 -13.14
CA LYS A 397 61.14 20.91 -13.97
C LYS A 397 59.82 20.29 -14.44
N LYS A 398 59.58 20.36 -15.76
CA LYS A 398 58.50 19.67 -16.48
C LYS A 398 58.61 18.15 -16.27
N ARG A 399 57.49 17.45 -16.05
CA ARG A 399 57.42 15.98 -16.23
C ARG A 399 56.61 15.62 -17.48
N LYS A 400 57.29 14.92 -18.38
CA LYS A 400 56.89 14.44 -19.72
C LYS A 400 55.44 13.94 -19.82
N ARG A 401 54.72 14.41 -20.85
CA ARG A 401 53.84 13.52 -21.63
C ARG A 401 54.72 12.46 -22.29
N LYS A 402 54.30 11.19 -22.30
CA LYS A 402 54.85 10.15 -23.18
C LYS A 402 53.96 10.05 -24.41
N SER A 403 54.55 10.29 -25.57
CA SER A 403 54.18 9.72 -26.85
C SER A 403 55.47 9.17 -27.45
N ASN A 404 55.42 7.92 -27.92
CA ASN A 404 56.17 7.45 -29.08
C ASN A 404 55.04 7.18 -30.11
N ASP A 405 55.07 7.65 -31.36
CA ASP A 405 56.07 7.38 -32.42
C ASP A 405 56.10 5.86 -32.71
N GLU A 406 55.90 5.30 -33.91
CA GLU A 406 56.11 5.69 -35.33
C GLU A 406 55.08 4.88 -36.20
N GLU A 407 54.72 5.11 -37.49
CA GLU A 407 54.94 6.13 -38.53
C GLU A 407 53.85 5.96 -39.65
N ASN A 408 53.96 6.70 -40.77
CA ASN A 408 53.51 6.41 -42.14
C ASN A 408 52.04 6.61 -42.63
N ALA A 409 51.96 7.50 -43.63
CA ALA A 409 51.17 7.43 -44.88
C ALA A 409 49.62 7.52 -44.86
N ARG A 410 49.12 8.68 -45.32
CA ARG A 410 47.97 8.77 -46.27
C ARG A 410 48.39 8.21 -47.64
N PRO A 411 47.50 7.81 -48.58
CA PRO A 411 46.11 8.29 -48.74
C PRO A 411 45.04 7.24 -49.10
N GLY A 412 43.77 7.68 -49.24
CA GLY A 412 42.77 7.01 -50.06
C GLY A 412 41.48 6.56 -49.35
N SER A 413 40.37 7.25 -49.66
CA SER A 413 39.04 6.61 -49.81
C SER A 413 38.87 6.21 -51.30
N PRO A 414 37.85 5.46 -51.75
CA PRO A 414 36.70 4.86 -51.04
C PRO A 414 36.40 3.37 -51.44
N ALA A 415 35.18 2.89 -51.12
CA ALA A 415 34.57 1.60 -51.50
C ALA A 415 35.17 0.34 -50.83
N ILE A 416 34.41 -0.72 -50.52
CA ILE A 416 33.05 -1.12 -50.97
C ILE A 416 32.06 -1.14 -49.81
#